data_AF-A0ABC9IGZ6-F1
#
_entry.id   AF-A0ABC9IGZ6-F1
#
_cell.length_a   1.000
_cell.length_b   1.000
_cell.length_c   1.000
_cell.angle_alpha   90.00
_cell.angle_beta   90.00
_cell.angle_gamma   90.00
#
_symmetry.space_group_name_H-M   'P 1'
#
loop_
_entity.id
_entity.type
_entity.pdbx_description
1 polymer ?
#
loop_
_entity_poly.entity_id
_entity_poly.type
_entity_poly.pdbx_seq_one_letter_code
_entity_poly.pdbx_strand_id
1 'polypeptide(L)'
;MFRGLKALLLTLSLLLCQRAFADCATTNGTVTLPGSSSFVVYNGQINAQGTAGLNCTGLGLNLLTQNTVTVKIASTTNNMAVANTDGSGDKIAYLIYPDANYQYPYSIGQTIDYSSLNLLSLILISSNVNFPLYIKTTAGANVRAGTYTDSINLIWNYHICGLGVLGLCVWWDGVDKPSTVSVSVTITKDCLIGTAPNVNFGSMALVGQFNPVNQSITLTCTKTEGYNTYFTNGNNPVSGWRRMKSGTSNFMQYQIYLPNTTTVWDSTNKQSGAGTGLAQSIPYKAAVNAAQTEVAVGSYQDTLSFVVEY
;
A
#
# COMPACT_ATOMS: atom_id res chain seq x y z
N MET A 1 66.99 20.93 -25.19
CA MET A 1 65.97 21.82 -24.59
C MET A 1 64.55 21.24 -24.49
N PHE A 2 64.27 19.98 -24.86
CA PHE A 2 62.90 19.43 -24.92
C PHE A 2 62.52 18.36 -23.86
N ARG A 3 63.41 17.99 -22.92
CA ARG A 3 63.11 16.97 -21.89
C ARG A 3 62.41 17.53 -20.64
N GLY A 4 62.66 18.79 -20.28
CA GLY A 4 61.99 19.46 -19.15
C GLY A 4 60.52 19.82 -19.43
N LEU A 5 60.18 20.10 -20.69
CA LEU A 5 58.83 20.50 -21.08
C LEU A 5 57.81 19.34 -21.01
N LYS A 6 58.25 18.09 -21.27
CA LYS A 6 57.41 16.89 -21.14
C LYS A 6 57.12 16.55 -19.67
N ALA A 7 58.09 16.74 -18.78
CA ALA A 7 57.90 16.54 -17.34
C ALA A 7 56.95 17.61 -16.75
N LEU A 8 57.09 18.86 -17.20
CA LEU A 8 56.23 19.96 -16.79
C LEU A 8 54.78 19.78 -17.28
N LEU A 9 54.59 19.29 -18.52
CA LEU A 9 53.25 18.95 -19.05
C LEU A 9 52.60 17.78 -18.32
N LEU A 10 53.36 16.75 -17.92
CA LEU A 10 52.82 15.63 -17.16
C LEU A 10 52.35 16.10 -15.77
N THR A 11 53.15 16.90 -15.07
CA THR A 11 52.77 17.45 -13.76
C THR A 11 51.57 18.39 -13.86
N LEU A 12 51.48 19.22 -14.91
CA LEU A 12 50.35 20.13 -15.10
C LEU A 12 49.06 19.38 -15.50
N SER A 13 49.16 18.26 -16.22
CA SER A 13 48.02 17.38 -16.52
C SER A 13 47.45 16.63 -15.30
N LEU A 14 48.29 16.36 -14.28
CA LEU A 14 47.88 15.79 -12.99
C LEU A 14 47.20 16.81 -12.05
N LEU A 15 47.38 18.11 -12.29
CA LEU A 15 46.76 19.22 -11.55
C LEU A 15 45.38 19.62 -12.11
N LEU A 16 45.06 19.26 -13.36
CA LEU A 16 43.80 19.58 -14.05
C LEU A 16 42.77 18.43 -14.03
N CYS A 17 43.13 17.25 -13.51
CA CYS A 17 42.13 16.25 -13.16
C CYS A 17 41.34 16.76 -11.96
N GLN A 18 40.06 17.09 -12.18
CA GLN A 18 39.08 17.24 -11.11
C GLN A 18 39.11 15.94 -10.29
N ARG A 19 39.79 15.98 -9.15
CA ARG A 19 39.84 14.84 -8.24
C ARG A 19 38.47 14.72 -7.60
N ALA A 20 37.70 13.73 -8.03
CA ALA A 20 36.63 13.19 -7.20
C ALA A 20 37.33 12.54 -6.00
N PHE A 21 37.48 13.28 -4.92
CA PHE A 21 37.96 12.72 -3.67
C PHE A 21 36.89 11.78 -3.11
N ALA A 22 37.34 10.62 -2.65
CA ALA A 22 36.56 9.73 -1.81
C ALA A 22 36.18 10.48 -0.52
N ASP A 23 34.89 10.62 -0.24
CA ASP A 23 34.34 11.28 0.94
C ASP A 23 32.91 10.75 1.21
N CYS A 24 32.38 11.06 2.39
CA CYS A 24 30.98 10.93 2.73
C CYS A 24 30.22 12.21 2.39
N ALA A 25 29.10 12.06 1.68
CA ALA A 25 28.17 13.14 1.39
C ALA A 25 26.77 12.76 1.83
N THR A 26 26.01 13.75 2.31
CA THR A 26 24.58 13.58 2.53
C THR A 26 23.80 13.91 1.27
N THR A 27 22.89 13.03 0.89
CA THR A 27 21.94 13.17 -0.22
C THR A 27 20.53 12.88 0.26
N ASN A 28 19.53 13.30 -0.51
CA ASN A 28 18.16 12.91 -0.21
C ASN A 28 17.99 11.41 -0.42
N GLY A 29 17.22 10.79 0.46
CA GLY A 29 16.88 9.39 0.44
C GLY A 29 15.42 9.15 0.08
N THR A 30 15.09 7.92 -0.25
CA THR A 30 13.72 7.50 -0.55
C THR A 30 13.41 6.13 0.05
N VAL A 31 12.20 5.97 0.58
CA VAL A 31 11.63 4.67 0.97
C VAL A 31 10.25 4.56 0.30
N THR A 32 10.13 3.64 -0.65
CA THR A 32 8.85 3.37 -1.32
C THR A 32 8.27 2.08 -0.77
N LEU A 33 7.16 2.20 -0.04
CA LEU A 33 6.37 1.06 0.41
C LEU A 33 5.64 0.41 -0.79
N PRO A 34 5.40 -0.91 -0.75
CA PRO A 34 4.69 -1.59 -1.82
C PRO A 34 3.27 -1.03 -1.99
N GLY A 35 2.86 -0.79 -3.24
CA GLY A 35 1.48 -0.40 -3.56
C GLY A 35 0.49 -1.42 -3.02
N SER A 36 -0.56 -0.96 -2.35
CA SER A 36 -1.47 -1.81 -1.56
C SER A 36 -2.91 -1.32 -1.64
N SER A 37 -3.90 -2.19 -1.42
CA SER A 37 -5.29 -1.74 -1.26
C SER A 37 -5.55 -1.22 0.15
N SER A 38 -6.62 -0.43 0.33
CA SER A 38 -7.03 0.04 1.65
C SER A 38 -7.30 -1.11 2.63
N PHE A 39 -7.66 -2.30 2.16
CA PHE A 39 -7.92 -3.45 3.03
C PHE A 39 -6.64 -4.04 3.62
N VAL A 40 -5.54 -4.04 2.85
CA VAL A 40 -4.24 -4.56 3.30
C VAL A 40 -3.67 -3.68 4.41
N VAL A 41 -3.74 -2.35 4.26
CA VAL A 41 -3.27 -1.41 5.29
C VAL A 41 -4.21 -1.32 6.50
N TYR A 42 -5.50 -1.66 6.32
CA TYR A 42 -6.43 -1.76 7.45
C TYR A 42 -6.18 -3.01 8.29
N ASN A 43 -6.05 -4.18 7.66
CA ASN A 43 -5.95 -5.47 8.38
C ASN A 43 -4.51 -5.91 8.68
N GLY A 44 -3.52 -5.28 8.07
CA GLY A 44 -2.13 -5.72 8.11
C GLY A 44 -1.12 -4.59 8.10
N GLN A 45 0.13 -4.97 7.86
CA GLN A 45 1.26 -4.06 7.86
C GLN A 45 2.06 -4.28 6.58
N ILE A 46 2.57 -3.20 6.02
CA ILE A 46 3.50 -3.23 4.90
C ILE A 46 4.82 -2.64 5.35
N ASN A 47 5.90 -3.12 4.76
CA ASN A 47 7.24 -2.69 5.11
C ASN A 47 8.08 -2.52 3.85
N ALA A 48 9.09 -1.67 3.97
CA ALA A 48 10.09 -1.46 2.94
C ALA A 48 11.40 -1.02 3.58
N GLN A 49 12.44 -1.06 2.78
CA GLN A 49 13.73 -0.47 3.07
C GLN A 49 14.03 0.58 2.00
N GLY A 50 14.87 1.54 2.35
CA GLY A 50 15.38 2.51 1.41
C GLY A 50 16.66 3.14 1.93
N THR A 51 17.04 4.26 1.34
CA THR A 51 18.31 4.93 1.63
C THR A 51 18.07 6.04 2.64
N ALA A 52 18.85 6.08 3.73
CA ALA A 52 18.75 7.11 4.76
C ALA A 52 19.46 8.43 4.37
N GLY A 53 20.27 8.40 3.31
CA GLY A 53 20.84 9.60 2.70
C GLY A 53 22.26 9.94 3.12
N LEU A 54 23.00 9.06 3.79
CA LEU A 54 24.46 9.17 3.91
C LEU A 54 25.10 8.20 2.91
N ASN A 55 25.95 8.71 2.02
CA ASN A 55 26.68 7.93 1.04
C ASN A 55 28.18 8.20 1.16
N CYS A 56 28.96 7.17 1.40
CA CYS A 56 30.41 7.24 1.49
C CYS A 56 31.03 6.45 0.33
N THR A 57 31.89 7.09 -0.45
CA THR A 57 32.53 6.47 -1.62
C THR A 57 34.04 6.35 -1.41
N GLY A 58 34.65 5.31 -1.95
CA GLY A 58 36.10 5.10 -1.90
C GLY A 58 36.65 4.67 -0.55
N LEU A 59 35.83 4.02 0.27
CA LEU A 59 36.25 3.43 1.54
C LEU A 59 37.23 2.29 1.29
N GLY A 60 38.46 2.44 1.80
CA GLY A 60 39.41 1.34 1.92
C GLY A 60 39.14 0.58 3.21
N LEU A 61 38.98 -0.75 3.14
CA LEU A 61 38.76 -1.64 4.29
C LEU A 61 39.94 -1.62 5.28
N ASN A 62 40.07 -0.56 6.07
CA ASN A 62 40.87 -0.52 7.28
C ASN A 62 39.91 -0.28 8.43
N LEU A 63 39.37 -1.38 8.97
CA LEU A 63 38.58 -1.41 10.21
C LEU A 63 39.47 -1.09 11.43
N LEU A 64 40.05 0.10 11.47
CA LEU A 64 40.54 0.66 12.73
C LEU A 64 39.34 0.88 13.65
N THR A 65 39.51 0.61 14.94
CA THR A 65 38.44 0.33 15.91
C THR A 65 37.69 1.56 16.44
N GLN A 66 37.53 2.63 15.65
CA GLN A 66 36.91 3.90 16.12
C GLN A 66 35.95 4.56 15.12
N ASN A 67 35.47 3.85 14.09
CA ASN A 67 34.45 4.41 13.20
C ASN A 67 33.12 4.62 13.95
N THR A 68 32.59 5.83 13.94
CA THR A 68 31.27 6.13 14.51
C THR A 68 30.36 6.73 13.47
N VAL A 69 29.11 6.26 13.42
CA VAL A 69 28.06 6.79 12.55
C VAL A 69 26.75 6.77 13.32
N THR A 70 26.17 7.94 13.49
CA THR A 70 24.88 8.10 14.16
C THR A 70 23.98 8.99 13.33
N VAL A 71 22.68 8.71 13.39
CA VAL A 71 21.66 9.54 12.75
C VAL A 71 20.53 9.83 13.71
N LYS A 72 20.23 11.12 13.90
CA LYS A 72 19.09 11.58 14.69
C LYS A 72 17.88 11.78 13.79
N ILE A 73 16.74 11.25 14.20
CA ILE A 73 15.44 11.55 13.58
C ILE A 73 15.00 12.91 14.10
N ALA A 74 15.31 13.98 13.39
CA ALA A 74 15.10 15.34 13.87
C ALA A 74 13.62 15.74 13.85
N SER A 75 12.92 15.44 12.74
CA SER A 75 11.49 15.71 12.58
C SER A 75 10.90 14.89 11.45
N THR A 76 9.56 14.85 11.38
CA THR A 76 8.81 14.35 10.22
C THR A 76 7.71 15.35 9.88
N THR A 77 7.39 15.52 8.60
CA THR A 77 6.31 16.44 8.18
C THR A 77 4.95 16.04 8.74
N ASN A 78 4.65 14.73 8.83
CA ASN A 78 3.31 14.24 9.15
C ASN A 78 3.21 13.45 10.46
N ASN A 79 4.18 13.62 11.37
CA ASN A 79 4.26 12.94 12.68
C ASN A 79 4.30 11.41 12.55
N MET A 80 5.30 10.90 11.83
CA MET A 80 5.52 9.47 11.56
C MET A 80 4.32 8.78 10.88
N ALA A 81 3.72 9.46 9.90
CA ALA A 81 2.64 8.90 9.11
C ALA A 81 2.74 9.39 7.68
N VAL A 82 2.51 8.52 6.69
CA VAL A 82 2.32 8.99 5.32
C VAL A 82 0.91 9.56 5.20
N ALA A 83 0.80 10.80 4.74
CA ALA A 83 -0.46 11.52 4.59
C ALA A 83 -0.85 11.62 3.13
N ASN A 84 -2.15 11.52 2.83
CA ASN A 84 -2.64 11.65 1.47
C ASN A 84 -2.33 13.05 0.92
N THR A 85 -1.84 13.11 -0.32
CA THR A 85 -1.51 14.36 -1.00
C THR A 85 -2.73 15.15 -1.47
N ASP A 86 -3.94 14.56 -1.43
CA ASP A 86 -5.19 15.18 -1.86
C ASP A 86 -5.82 16.14 -0.81
N GLY A 87 -5.22 16.28 0.37
CA GLY A 87 -5.73 17.15 1.45
C GLY A 87 -6.87 16.54 2.27
N SER A 88 -7.21 15.26 2.09
CA SER A 88 -8.25 14.57 2.85
C SER A 88 -7.97 14.44 4.35
N GLY A 89 -6.71 14.54 4.76
CA GLY A 89 -6.27 14.28 6.13
C GLY A 89 -6.13 12.78 6.46
N ASP A 90 -6.37 11.88 5.50
CA ASP A 90 -6.15 10.45 5.67
C ASP A 90 -4.64 10.16 5.85
N LYS A 91 -4.32 9.33 6.85
CA LYS A 91 -2.95 9.03 7.26
C LYS A 91 -2.75 7.54 7.53
N ILE A 92 -1.57 7.04 7.20
CA ILE A 92 -1.11 5.69 7.55
C ILE A 92 0.14 5.84 8.42
N ALA A 93 0.00 5.54 9.71
CA ALA A 93 1.12 5.61 10.64
C ALA A 93 2.18 4.54 10.33
N TYR A 94 3.43 4.88 10.57
CA TYR A 94 4.57 3.99 10.40
C TYR A 94 5.57 4.15 11.52
N LEU A 95 6.44 3.15 11.65
CA LEU A 95 7.55 3.12 12.58
C LEU A 95 8.86 2.97 11.79
N ILE A 96 9.93 3.56 12.32
CA ILE A 96 11.26 3.57 11.71
C ILE A 96 12.12 2.54 12.45
N TYR A 97 12.90 1.76 11.72
CA TYR A 97 13.77 0.71 12.24
C TYR A 97 15.17 0.83 11.64
N PRO A 98 16.20 0.44 12.40
CA PRO A 98 17.60 0.47 11.94
C PRO A 98 17.96 -0.73 11.06
N ASP A 99 17.18 -1.81 11.13
CA ASP A 99 17.47 -3.08 10.49
C ASP A 99 16.21 -3.83 10.02
N ALA A 100 16.43 -4.87 9.23
CA ALA A 100 15.40 -5.69 8.60
C ALA A 100 14.63 -6.61 9.57
N ASN A 101 14.98 -6.68 10.87
CA ASN A 101 14.27 -7.51 11.83
C ASN A 101 13.01 -6.82 12.38
N TYR A 102 12.88 -5.50 12.18
CA TYR A 102 11.72 -4.70 12.61
C TYR A 102 11.32 -4.88 14.09
N GLN A 103 12.31 -5.06 14.98
CA GLN A 103 12.05 -5.36 16.40
C GLN A 103 11.90 -4.08 17.25
N TYR A 104 12.86 -3.16 17.15
CA TYR A 104 12.94 -1.97 18.00
C TYR A 104 12.75 -0.70 17.18
N PRO A 105 11.56 -0.06 17.26
CA PRO A 105 11.29 1.15 16.51
C PRO A 105 11.93 2.37 17.17
N TYR A 106 12.25 3.37 16.36
CA TYR A 106 12.76 4.67 16.78
C TYR A 106 11.74 5.77 16.50
N SER A 107 11.64 6.71 17.44
CA SER A 107 10.73 7.85 17.35
C SER A 107 11.46 9.16 17.04
N ILE A 108 10.70 10.21 16.71
CA ILE A 108 11.23 11.57 16.56
C ILE A 108 12.02 11.97 17.82
N GLY A 109 13.19 12.57 17.61
CA GLY A 109 14.11 12.99 18.65
C GLY A 109 15.15 11.94 19.04
N GLN A 110 14.93 10.66 18.69
CA GLN A 110 15.88 9.59 18.99
C GLN A 110 17.00 9.48 17.94
N THR A 111 18.10 8.87 18.36
CA THR A 111 19.31 8.67 17.56
C THR A 111 19.54 7.19 17.33
N ILE A 112 19.63 6.81 16.05
CA ILE A 112 20.07 5.48 15.62
C ILE A 112 21.59 5.48 15.60
N ASP A 113 22.18 4.50 16.28
CA ASP A 113 23.63 4.29 16.29
C ASP A 113 24.00 3.13 15.35
N TYR A 114 24.54 3.46 14.18
CA TYR A 114 25.06 2.47 13.24
C TYR A 114 26.43 1.95 13.64
N SER A 115 27.07 2.52 14.67
CA SER A 115 28.45 2.19 15.09
C SER A 115 28.61 0.79 15.70
N SER A 116 27.51 0.05 15.90
CA SER A 116 27.59 -1.34 16.34
C SER A 116 28.24 -2.22 15.27
N LEU A 117 29.13 -3.14 15.70
CA LEU A 117 29.98 -3.95 14.81
C LEU A 117 29.20 -4.73 13.74
N ASN A 118 27.97 -5.17 14.05
CA ASN A 118 27.13 -5.90 13.10
C ASN A 118 26.67 -5.00 11.94
N LEU A 119 26.21 -3.78 12.23
CA LEU A 119 25.68 -2.88 11.19
C LEU A 119 26.79 -2.32 10.31
N LEU A 120 27.90 -1.84 10.90
CA LEU A 120 29.04 -1.35 10.12
C LEU A 120 29.70 -2.44 9.26
N SER A 121 29.86 -3.67 9.79
CA SER A 121 30.48 -4.76 9.03
C SER A 121 29.63 -5.22 7.84
N LEU A 122 28.29 -5.10 7.92
CA LEU A 122 27.37 -5.38 6.83
C LEU A 122 27.36 -4.29 5.75
N ILE A 123 27.61 -3.03 6.13
CA ILE A 123 27.45 -1.86 5.24
C ILE A 123 28.79 -1.49 4.56
N LEU A 124 29.94 -1.72 5.19
CA LEU A 124 31.27 -1.30 4.71
C LEU A 124 31.95 -2.26 3.70
N ILE A 125 31.27 -3.31 3.22
CA ILE A 125 31.86 -4.29 2.28
C ILE A 125 31.99 -3.79 0.84
N SER A 126 31.31 -2.69 0.49
CA SER A 126 31.31 -2.09 -0.84
C SER A 126 32.11 -0.80 -0.87
N SER A 127 32.68 -0.48 -2.04
CA SER A 127 33.35 0.80 -2.28
C SER A 127 32.41 2.01 -2.24
N ASN A 128 31.08 1.77 -2.28
CA ASN A 128 30.02 2.76 -2.11
C ASN A 128 29.09 2.27 -1.01
N VAL A 129 29.06 2.98 0.11
CA VAL A 129 28.40 2.59 1.35
C VAL A 129 27.20 3.50 1.54
N ASN A 130 26.02 2.90 1.65
CA ASN A 130 24.77 3.62 1.89
C ASN A 130 24.08 3.06 3.12
N PHE A 131 23.65 3.95 4.00
CA PHE A 131 23.01 3.57 5.25
C PHE A 131 21.52 3.34 5.00
N PRO A 132 20.99 2.12 5.23
CA PRO A 132 19.59 1.83 4.97
C PRO A 132 18.68 2.46 6.04
N LEU A 133 17.42 2.69 5.70
CA LEU A 133 16.35 2.98 6.64
C LEU A 133 15.21 1.99 6.40
N TYR A 134 14.68 1.41 7.46
CA TYR A 134 13.58 0.45 7.38
C TYR A 134 12.31 1.07 7.92
N ILE A 135 11.21 0.94 7.17
CA ILE A 135 9.92 1.51 7.55
C ILE A 135 8.88 0.38 7.54
N LYS A 136 8.03 0.35 8.56
CA LYS A 136 6.90 -0.57 8.65
C LYS A 136 5.66 0.17 9.14
N THR A 137 4.54 -0.01 8.45
CA THR A 137 3.27 0.62 8.83
C THR A 137 2.63 -0.07 10.03
N THR A 138 1.71 0.62 10.69
CA THR A 138 0.80 0.02 11.67
C THR A 138 -0.55 -0.31 11.01
N ALA A 139 -1.17 -1.42 11.43
CA ALA A 139 -2.51 -1.79 10.97
C ALA A 139 -3.58 -0.83 11.50
N GLY A 140 -4.77 -0.86 10.90
CA GLY A 140 -5.97 -0.13 11.33
C GLY A 140 -6.25 1.16 10.58
N ALA A 141 -5.44 1.52 9.57
CA ALA A 141 -5.64 2.73 8.79
C ALA A 141 -6.81 2.55 7.80
N ASN A 142 -7.95 3.21 8.06
CA ASN A 142 -9.07 3.29 7.11
C ASN A 142 -8.95 4.55 6.25
N VAL A 143 -8.48 4.37 5.02
CA VAL A 143 -8.00 5.46 4.17
C VAL A 143 -8.54 5.32 2.74
N ARG A 144 -8.65 6.44 2.03
CA ARG A 144 -9.08 6.42 0.61
C ARG A 144 -7.94 6.05 -0.34
N ALA A 145 -8.29 5.74 -1.59
CA ALA A 145 -7.29 5.56 -2.64
C ALA A 145 -6.52 6.87 -2.92
N GLY A 146 -5.24 6.77 -3.26
CA GLY A 146 -4.41 7.94 -3.50
C GLY A 146 -2.93 7.71 -3.24
N THR A 147 -2.15 8.77 -3.37
CA THR A 147 -0.72 8.76 -3.05
C THR A 147 -0.53 9.37 -1.67
N TYR A 148 0.20 8.66 -0.82
CA TYR A 148 0.49 9.06 0.55
C TYR A 148 1.99 9.30 0.67
N THR A 149 2.36 10.42 1.28
CA THR A 149 3.77 10.81 1.43
C THR A 149 4.08 11.32 2.83
N ASP A 150 5.33 11.14 3.25
CA ASP A 150 5.93 11.83 4.39
C ASP A 150 7.37 12.24 4.05
N SER A 151 7.92 13.19 4.80
CA SER A 151 9.33 13.57 4.72
C SER A 151 9.94 13.48 6.11
N ILE A 152 10.95 12.61 6.25
CA ILE A 152 11.72 12.43 7.48
C ILE A 152 12.99 13.27 7.35
N ASN A 153 13.22 14.18 8.29
CA ASN A 153 14.44 14.98 8.36
C ASN A 153 15.40 14.34 9.34
N LEU A 154 16.61 14.05 8.87
CA LEU A 154 17.65 13.36 9.58
C LEU A 154 18.86 14.27 9.77
N ILE A 155 19.57 14.09 10.88
CA ILE A 155 20.82 14.79 11.18
C ILE A 155 21.90 13.74 11.44
N TRP A 156 22.95 13.74 10.62
CA TRP A 156 24.06 12.79 10.67
C TRP A 156 25.25 13.36 11.41
N ASN A 157 25.83 12.51 12.27
CA ASN A 157 27.16 12.69 12.84
C ASN A 157 27.99 11.46 12.53
N TYR A 158 29.13 11.63 11.89
CA TYR A 158 30.02 10.53 11.53
C TYR A 158 31.50 10.91 11.69
N HIS A 159 32.28 9.91 12.08
CA HIS A 159 33.73 9.92 12.15
C HIS A 159 34.20 8.59 11.56
N ILE A 160 34.57 8.59 10.27
CA ILE A 160 34.87 7.38 9.52
C ILE A 160 36.29 7.44 9.00
N CYS A 161 37.00 6.31 9.08
CA CYS A 161 38.28 6.14 8.45
C CYS A 161 38.15 5.88 6.95
N GLY A 162 38.34 6.94 6.15
CA GLY A 162 38.23 6.89 4.70
C GLY A 162 39.33 6.09 4.02
N LEU A 163 40.57 6.40 4.40
CA LEU A 163 41.78 5.77 3.87
C LEU A 163 42.75 5.47 5.02
N GLY A 164 43.01 4.19 5.25
CA GLY A 164 44.10 3.74 6.11
C GLY A 164 45.38 3.55 5.29
N VAL A 165 46.44 4.33 5.57
CA VAL A 165 47.76 4.17 4.94
C VAL A 165 48.79 4.06 6.05
N LEU A 166 49.53 2.93 6.08
CA LEU A 166 50.62 2.70 7.05
C LEU A 166 50.20 2.85 8.53
N GLY A 167 48.96 2.46 8.87
CA GLY A 167 48.43 2.57 10.23
C GLY A 167 47.93 3.97 10.62
N LEU A 168 48.02 4.95 9.73
CA LEU A 168 47.40 6.26 9.87
C LEU A 168 46.08 6.30 9.10
N CYS A 169 45.11 6.98 9.68
CA CYS A 169 43.79 7.14 9.09
C CYS A 169 43.60 8.56 8.55
N VAL A 170 43.10 8.68 7.32
CA VAL A 170 42.49 9.92 6.82
C VAL A 170 41.02 9.90 7.23
N TRP A 171 40.69 10.73 8.20
CA TRP A 171 39.35 10.83 8.76
C TRP A 171 38.41 11.62 7.87
N TRP A 172 37.19 11.13 7.75
CA TRP A 172 36.05 11.84 7.20
C TRP A 172 35.10 12.15 8.34
N ASP A 173 34.94 13.45 8.59
CA ASP A 173 34.16 13.98 9.69
C ASP A 173 32.94 14.73 9.16
N GLY A 174 31.79 14.44 9.75
CA GLY A 174 30.56 15.18 9.53
C GLY A 174 29.87 15.42 10.85
N VAL A 175 29.57 16.69 11.13
CA VAL A 175 28.76 17.10 12.28
C VAL A 175 27.53 17.84 11.76
N ASP A 176 26.38 17.49 12.32
CA ASP A 176 25.06 18.04 12.03
C ASP A 176 24.72 18.10 10.53
N LYS A 177 25.09 17.06 9.78
CA LYS A 177 24.84 17.01 8.33
C LYS A 177 23.39 16.61 8.06
N PRO A 178 22.58 17.45 7.39
CA PRO A 178 21.18 17.14 7.16
C PRO A 178 21.01 16.16 5.99
N SER A 179 20.00 15.30 6.08
CA SER A 179 19.40 14.61 4.93
C SER A 179 17.88 14.54 5.08
N THR A 180 17.17 14.42 3.96
CA THR A 180 15.72 14.20 3.96
C THR A 180 15.41 12.88 3.27
N VAL A 181 14.58 12.06 3.91
CA VAL A 181 14.06 10.82 3.34
C VAL A 181 12.58 11.00 2.99
N SER A 182 12.25 10.88 1.72
CA SER A 182 10.85 10.86 1.27
C SER A 182 10.29 9.44 1.39
N VAL A 183 9.18 9.29 2.11
CA VAL A 183 8.47 8.03 2.26
C VAL A 183 7.20 8.10 1.43
N SER A 184 6.93 7.08 0.60
CA SER A 184 5.75 7.08 -0.26
C SER A 184 5.05 5.72 -0.30
N VAL A 185 3.73 5.74 -0.40
CA VAL A 185 2.91 4.57 -0.74
C VAL A 185 1.74 4.98 -1.63
N THR A 186 1.37 4.12 -2.58
CA THR A 186 0.16 4.28 -3.38
C THR A 186 -0.90 3.31 -2.88
N ILE A 187 -2.07 3.85 -2.52
CA ILE A 187 -3.24 3.08 -2.14
C ILE A 187 -4.19 2.97 -3.34
N THR A 188 -4.49 1.75 -3.75
CA THR A 188 -5.41 1.48 -4.86
C THR A 188 -6.85 1.35 -4.37
N LYS A 189 -7.81 1.72 -5.24
CA LYS A 189 -9.22 1.41 -5.04
C LYS A 189 -9.45 -0.09 -5.11
N ASP A 190 -10.35 -0.58 -4.28
CA ASP A 190 -10.70 -1.99 -4.17
C ASP A 190 -12.10 -2.13 -3.55
N CYS A 191 -12.83 -3.15 -3.98
CA CYS A 191 -14.15 -3.54 -3.47
C CYS A 191 -14.22 -5.06 -3.33
N LEU A 192 -14.52 -5.51 -2.11
CA LEU A 192 -14.68 -6.90 -1.74
C LEU A 192 -16.15 -7.21 -1.45
N ILE A 193 -16.72 -8.17 -2.20
CA ILE A 193 -17.98 -8.80 -1.84
C ILE A 193 -17.67 -9.84 -0.75
N GLY A 194 -18.10 -9.58 0.48
CA GLY A 194 -17.87 -10.45 1.63
C GLY A 194 -18.82 -11.65 1.67
N THR A 195 -20.11 -11.38 1.90
CA THR A 195 -21.14 -12.43 1.95
C THR A 195 -22.26 -12.12 0.95
N ALA A 196 -22.64 -13.12 0.16
CA ALA A 196 -23.76 -13.07 -0.77
C ALA A 196 -24.54 -14.39 -0.64
N PRO A 197 -25.38 -14.54 0.39
CA PRO A 197 -26.07 -15.79 0.67
C PRO A 197 -27.13 -16.12 -0.40
N ASN A 198 -27.36 -17.42 -0.60
CA ASN A 198 -28.41 -17.90 -1.48
C ASN A 198 -29.79 -17.43 -0.99
N VAL A 199 -30.66 -17.05 -1.92
CA VAL A 199 -32.07 -16.80 -1.64
C VAL A 199 -32.82 -18.13 -1.71
N ASN A 200 -33.55 -18.46 -0.64
CA ASN A 200 -34.44 -19.62 -0.62
C ASN A 200 -35.87 -19.17 -0.31
N PHE A 201 -36.77 -19.33 -1.28
CA PHE A 201 -38.19 -18.98 -1.15
C PHE A 201 -38.99 -20.02 -0.35
N GLY A 202 -38.40 -21.18 -0.03
CA GLY A 202 -39.06 -22.28 0.66
C GLY A 202 -39.83 -23.19 -0.31
N SER A 203 -40.90 -23.81 0.19
CA SER A 203 -41.76 -24.72 -0.57
C SER A 203 -43.22 -24.35 -0.35
N MET A 204 -43.97 -24.19 -1.44
CA MET A 204 -45.39 -23.82 -1.42
C MET A 204 -46.15 -24.65 -2.44
N ALA A 205 -47.46 -24.83 -2.22
CA ALA A 205 -48.34 -25.56 -3.13
C ALA A 205 -48.81 -24.69 -4.30
N LEU A 206 -48.99 -23.39 -4.07
CA LEU A 206 -49.42 -22.41 -5.06
C LEU A 206 -48.37 -21.33 -5.24
N VAL A 207 -48.20 -20.83 -6.46
CA VAL A 207 -47.22 -19.78 -6.77
C VAL A 207 -47.50 -18.49 -5.98
N GLY A 208 -48.77 -18.14 -5.76
CA GLY A 208 -49.16 -16.97 -4.99
C GLY A 208 -48.86 -17.03 -3.48
N GLN A 209 -48.45 -18.18 -2.95
CA GLN A 209 -48.17 -18.38 -1.52
C GLN A 209 -46.71 -18.14 -1.14
N PHE A 210 -45.81 -17.98 -2.11
CA PHE A 210 -44.40 -17.68 -1.82
C PHE A 210 -44.25 -16.28 -1.24
N ASN A 211 -43.79 -16.23 0.02
CA ASN A 211 -43.49 -14.96 0.67
C ASN A 211 -42.19 -14.36 0.09
N PRO A 212 -42.11 -13.02 -0.03
CA PRO A 212 -40.85 -12.35 -0.34
C PRO A 212 -39.77 -12.65 0.71
N VAL A 213 -38.51 -12.70 0.25
CA VAL A 213 -37.34 -12.89 1.11
C VAL A 213 -36.55 -11.59 1.13
N ASN A 214 -36.38 -11.01 2.32
CA ASN A 214 -35.45 -9.91 2.54
C ASN A 214 -34.08 -10.49 2.89
N GLN A 215 -33.04 -9.99 2.22
CA GLN A 215 -31.68 -10.45 2.41
C GLN A 215 -30.70 -9.29 2.19
N SER A 216 -29.43 -9.46 2.54
CA SER A 216 -28.39 -8.49 2.23
C SER A 216 -27.12 -9.12 1.69
N ILE A 217 -26.37 -8.30 0.96
CA ILE A 217 -24.98 -8.59 0.56
C ILE A 217 -24.06 -7.76 1.44
N THR A 218 -22.99 -8.36 1.94
CA THR A 218 -21.92 -7.59 2.59
C THR A 218 -20.94 -7.11 1.53
N LEU A 219 -20.82 -5.79 1.37
CA LEU A 219 -19.89 -5.14 0.46
C LEU A 219 -18.94 -4.26 1.26
N THR A 220 -17.65 -4.38 1.00
CA THR A 220 -16.62 -3.51 1.60
C THR A 220 -15.90 -2.85 0.46
N CYS A 221 -16.02 -1.53 0.31
CA CYS A 221 -15.30 -0.76 -0.71
C CYS A 221 -14.37 0.25 -0.05
N THR A 222 -13.29 0.60 -0.74
CA THR A 222 -12.32 1.62 -0.28
C THR A 222 -13.04 2.91 0.13
N LYS A 223 -12.56 3.55 1.20
CA LYS A 223 -13.18 4.75 1.75
C LYS A 223 -13.35 5.83 0.68
N THR A 224 -14.55 6.42 0.62
CA THR A 224 -14.98 7.42 -0.38
C THR A 224 -15.03 6.95 -1.84
N GLU A 225 -14.68 5.69 -2.13
CA GLU A 225 -14.78 5.16 -3.49
C GLU A 225 -16.25 5.05 -3.90
N GLY A 226 -16.63 5.74 -4.97
CA GLY A 226 -17.96 5.62 -5.54
C GLY A 226 -18.12 4.28 -6.25
N TYR A 227 -19.28 3.65 -6.11
CA TYR A 227 -19.57 2.41 -6.83
C TYR A 227 -21.02 2.38 -7.33
N ASN A 228 -21.25 1.58 -8.36
CA ASN A 228 -22.59 1.20 -8.81
C ASN A 228 -22.78 -0.30 -8.66
N THR A 229 -23.95 -0.72 -8.21
CA THR A 229 -24.26 -2.14 -7.98
C THR A 229 -25.55 -2.55 -8.66
N TYR A 230 -25.60 -3.79 -9.16
CA TYR A 230 -26.79 -4.39 -9.75
C TYR A 230 -26.71 -5.91 -9.83
N PHE A 231 -27.86 -6.55 -10.03
CA PHE A 231 -27.94 -7.97 -10.34
C PHE A 231 -28.14 -8.18 -11.84
N THR A 232 -27.42 -9.14 -12.42
CA THR A 232 -27.69 -9.64 -13.78
C THR A 232 -29.09 -10.28 -13.89
N ASN A 233 -29.55 -10.58 -15.10
CA ASN A 233 -30.88 -11.16 -15.33
C ASN A 233 -30.96 -12.68 -15.12
N GLY A 234 -29.91 -13.28 -14.56
CA GLY A 234 -29.81 -14.73 -14.38
C GLY A 234 -29.58 -15.49 -15.70
N ASN A 235 -29.71 -16.81 -15.65
CA ASN A 235 -29.40 -17.69 -16.78
C ASN A 235 -30.57 -17.86 -17.75
N ASN A 236 -31.80 -17.59 -17.33
CA ASN A 236 -33.00 -17.87 -18.13
C ASN A 236 -33.95 -16.66 -18.27
N PRO A 237 -33.47 -15.46 -18.59
CA PRO A 237 -34.33 -14.28 -18.65
C PRO A 237 -35.43 -14.39 -19.70
N VAL A 238 -36.52 -13.66 -19.49
CA VAL A 238 -37.53 -13.33 -20.48
C VAL A 238 -37.86 -11.84 -20.34
N SER A 239 -38.50 -11.23 -21.34
CA SER A 239 -38.83 -9.81 -21.32
C SER A 239 -39.50 -9.39 -19.99
N GLY A 240 -38.79 -8.58 -19.20
CA GLY A 240 -39.25 -8.05 -17.91
C GLY A 240 -39.13 -8.98 -16.69
N TRP A 241 -38.68 -10.23 -16.84
CA TRP A 241 -38.64 -11.21 -15.74
C TRP A 241 -37.38 -12.09 -15.75
N ARG A 242 -36.82 -12.31 -14.55
CA ARG A 242 -35.87 -13.40 -14.31
C ARG A 242 -36.66 -14.69 -14.13
N ARG A 243 -36.08 -15.85 -14.47
CA ARG A 243 -36.75 -17.15 -14.31
C ARG A 243 -35.83 -18.20 -13.72
N MET A 244 -36.30 -18.82 -12.66
CA MET A 244 -35.76 -20.08 -12.17
C MET A 244 -36.26 -21.22 -13.07
N LYS A 245 -35.44 -22.26 -13.23
CA LYS A 245 -35.72 -23.41 -14.10
C LYS A 245 -35.80 -24.69 -13.28
N SER A 246 -36.75 -25.56 -13.64
CA SER A 246 -36.88 -26.93 -13.17
C SER A 246 -36.94 -27.87 -14.37
N GLY A 247 -36.12 -28.92 -14.37
CA GLY A 247 -36.02 -29.84 -15.52
C GLY A 247 -35.62 -29.11 -16.82
N THR A 248 -36.20 -29.50 -17.94
CA THR A 248 -35.84 -28.97 -19.29
C THR A 248 -36.64 -27.75 -19.72
N SER A 249 -37.92 -27.65 -19.33
CA SER A 249 -38.86 -26.66 -19.88
C SER A 249 -39.73 -25.93 -18.85
N ASN A 250 -39.62 -26.26 -17.55
CA ASN A 250 -40.45 -25.60 -16.54
C ASN A 250 -39.72 -24.38 -16.00
N PHE A 251 -40.40 -23.24 -15.96
CA PHE A 251 -39.84 -21.98 -15.49
C PHE A 251 -40.77 -21.31 -14.49
N MET A 252 -40.18 -20.67 -13.47
CA MET A 252 -40.88 -19.86 -12.48
C MET A 252 -40.28 -18.46 -12.46
N GLN A 253 -41.11 -17.46 -12.67
CA GLN A 253 -40.70 -16.05 -12.70
C GLN A 253 -40.45 -15.50 -11.31
N TYR A 254 -39.40 -14.70 -11.17
CA TYR A 254 -39.05 -13.99 -9.94
C TYR A 254 -38.34 -12.67 -10.28
N GLN A 255 -38.18 -11.83 -9.27
CA GLN A 255 -37.36 -10.63 -9.34
C GLN A 255 -36.61 -10.34 -8.05
N ILE A 256 -35.56 -9.54 -8.20
CA ILE A 256 -34.86 -8.88 -7.11
C ILE A 256 -35.14 -7.38 -7.21
N TYR A 257 -35.54 -6.80 -6.09
CA TYR A 257 -35.97 -5.43 -5.95
C TYR A 257 -35.07 -4.66 -5.00
N LEU A 258 -35.02 -3.35 -5.22
CA LEU A 258 -34.45 -2.42 -4.26
C LEU A 258 -35.23 -2.51 -2.93
N PRO A 259 -34.53 -2.32 -1.79
CA PRO A 259 -35.11 -2.50 -0.46
C PRO A 259 -36.34 -1.61 -0.28
N ASN A 260 -37.44 -2.19 0.21
CA ASN A 260 -38.71 -1.49 0.46
C ASN A 260 -39.36 -0.83 -0.77
N THR A 261 -39.04 -1.28 -1.99
CA THR A 261 -39.66 -0.77 -3.23
C THR A 261 -40.23 -1.90 -4.10
N THR A 262 -40.78 -1.53 -5.25
CA THR A 262 -41.12 -2.41 -6.37
C THR A 262 -40.19 -2.22 -7.58
N THR A 263 -39.15 -1.40 -7.45
CA THR A 263 -38.16 -1.16 -8.51
C THR A 263 -37.25 -2.37 -8.63
N VAL A 264 -37.20 -2.97 -9.82
CA VAL A 264 -36.32 -4.11 -10.10
C VAL A 264 -34.87 -3.64 -10.06
N TRP A 265 -34.03 -4.35 -9.30
CA TRP A 265 -32.61 -4.05 -9.22
C TRP A 265 -31.84 -4.77 -10.33
N ASP A 266 -31.59 -4.07 -11.43
CA ASP A 266 -30.92 -4.60 -12.61
C ASP A 266 -29.93 -3.58 -13.20
N SER A 267 -29.34 -3.90 -14.36
CA SER A 267 -28.34 -3.05 -15.03
C SER A 267 -28.89 -1.70 -15.50
N THR A 268 -30.21 -1.51 -15.53
CA THR A 268 -30.86 -0.23 -15.88
C THR A 268 -31.19 0.61 -14.64
N ASN A 269 -31.44 -0.05 -13.50
CA ASN A 269 -31.72 0.58 -12.20
C ASN A 269 -30.57 0.34 -11.21
N LYS A 270 -29.35 0.71 -11.62
CA LYS A 270 -28.14 0.57 -10.79
C LYS A 270 -28.28 1.38 -9.51
N GLN A 271 -27.72 0.86 -8.42
CA GLN A 271 -27.64 1.59 -7.15
C GLN A 271 -26.25 2.15 -6.94
N SER A 272 -26.17 3.47 -6.87
CA SER A 272 -24.97 4.18 -6.50
C SER A 272 -24.76 4.14 -4.99
N GLY A 273 -23.52 3.93 -4.57
CA GLY A 273 -23.10 4.03 -3.18
C GLY A 273 -21.68 4.58 -3.08
N ALA A 274 -21.24 4.78 -1.84
CA ALA A 274 -19.86 5.15 -1.53
C ALA A 274 -19.29 4.20 -0.47
N GLY A 275 -18.06 3.76 -0.70
CA GLY A 275 -17.33 2.92 0.23
C GLY A 275 -17.01 3.65 1.52
N THR A 276 -17.12 2.95 2.65
CA THR A 276 -16.72 3.46 3.97
C THR A 276 -15.35 2.95 4.39
N GLY A 277 -14.73 2.07 3.61
CA GLY A 277 -13.56 1.27 3.98
C GLY A 277 -13.87 0.17 5.01
N LEU A 278 -15.14 0.00 5.38
CA LEU A 278 -15.64 -1.01 6.31
C LEU A 278 -16.78 -1.79 5.66
N ALA A 279 -17.14 -2.92 6.27
CA ALA A 279 -18.22 -3.76 5.78
C ALA A 279 -19.56 -3.01 5.85
N GLN A 280 -20.27 -2.96 4.71
CA GLN A 280 -21.59 -2.37 4.56
C GLN A 280 -22.60 -3.46 4.22
N SER A 281 -23.75 -3.45 4.89
CA SER A 281 -24.88 -4.32 4.55
C SER A 281 -25.72 -3.67 3.46
N ILE A 282 -25.89 -4.36 2.35
CA ILE A 282 -26.60 -3.91 1.15
C ILE A 282 -27.90 -4.72 1.03
N PRO A 283 -29.03 -4.22 1.57
CA PRO A 283 -30.27 -4.99 1.62
C PRO A 283 -31.00 -5.00 0.27
N TYR A 284 -31.67 -6.10 -0.01
CA TYR A 284 -32.55 -6.29 -1.17
C TYR A 284 -33.74 -7.17 -0.80
N LYS A 285 -34.76 -7.15 -1.66
CA LYS A 285 -35.94 -8.03 -1.56
C LYS A 285 -36.01 -8.91 -2.79
N ALA A 286 -36.06 -10.22 -2.61
CA ALA A 286 -36.37 -11.15 -3.68
C ALA A 286 -37.83 -11.60 -3.56
N ALA A 287 -38.55 -11.73 -4.67
CA ALA A 287 -39.92 -12.26 -4.67
C ALA A 287 -40.23 -13.03 -5.95
N VAL A 288 -41.01 -14.10 -5.79
CA VAL A 288 -41.65 -14.82 -6.90
C VAL A 288 -42.78 -13.96 -7.47
N ASN A 289 -43.00 -14.02 -8.78
CA ASN A 289 -44.16 -13.37 -9.39
C ASN A 289 -45.44 -14.09 -8.96
N ALA A 290 -46.16 -13.55 -7.97
CA ALA A 290 -47.40 -14.14 -7.47
C ALA A 290 -48.56 -14.13 -8.49
N ALA A 291 -48.46 -13.33 -9.56
CA ALA A 291 -49.49 -13.19 -10.58
C ALA A 291 -49.26 -14.09 -11.82
N GLN A 292 -48.19 -14.89 -11.86
CA GLN A 292 -47.99 -15.84 -12.95
C GLN A 292 -48.94 -17.04 -12.82
N THR A 293 -49.15 -17.77 -13.92
CA THR A 293 -49.89 -19.03 -13.90
C THR A 293 -49.18 -20.08 -13.05
N GLU A 294 -49.94 -20.99 -12.44
CA GLU A 294 -49.37 -22.13 -11.72
C GLU A 294 -48.42 -22.92 -12.60
N VAL A 295 -47.33 -23.41 -11.99
CA VAL A 295 -46.25 -24.14 -12.67
C VAL A 295 -46.19 -25.57 -12.16
N ALA A 296 -45.56 -26.47 -12.93
CA ALA A 296 -45.43 -27.87 -12.52
C ALA A 296 -44.65 -28.00 -11.19
N VAL A 297 -44.98 -29.03 -10.41
CA VAL A 297 -44.23 -29.35 -9.18
C VAL A 297 -42.75 -29.62 -9.51
N GLY A 298 -41.85 -29.06 -8.71
CA GLY A 298 -40.42 -29.29 -8.85
C GLY A 298 -39.56 -28.30 -8.08
N SER A 299 -38.24 -28.51 -8.14
CA SER A 299 -37.25 -27.59 -7.58
C SER A 299 -36.78 -26.64 -8.67
N TYR A 300 -37.01 -25.34 -8.46
CA TYR A 300 -36.67 -24.29 -9.41
C TYR A 300 -35.42 -23.56 -8.92
N GLN A 301 -34.41 -23.43 -9.79
CA GLN A 301 -33.15 -22.75 -9.47
C GLN A 301 -32.74 -21.79 -10.59
N ASP A 302 -32.03 -20.73 -10.23
CA ASP A 302 -31.36 -19.83 -11.17
C ASP A 302 -30.00 -19.43 -10.59
N THR A 303 -29.11 -18.93 -11.43
CA THR A 303 -27.83 -18.36 -11.00
C THR A 303 -27.69 -16.99 -11.63
N LEU A 304 -27.33 -16.02 -10.81
CA LEU A 304 -27.14 -14.64 -11.19
C LEU A 304 -25.88 -14.09 -10.53
N SER A 305 -25.27 -13.10 -11.17
CA SER A 305 -24.16 -12.33 -10.60
C SER A 305 -24.65 -11.04 -9.96
N PHE A 306 -24.14 -10.72 -8.78
CA PHE A 306 -24.12 -9.37 -8.23
C PHE A 306 -22.86 -8.66 -8.75
N VAL A 307 -23.06 -7.54 -9.43
CA VAL A 307 -21.99 -6.79 -10.09
C VAL A 307 -21.73 -5.51 -9.32
N VAL A 308 -20.45 -5.20 -9.11
CA VAL A 308 -19.96 -3.95 -8.53
C VAL A 308 -19.08 -3.28 -9.58
N GLU A 309 -19.41 -2.05 -9.96
CA GLU A 309 -18.62 -1.21 -10.87
C GLU A 309 -18.00 -0.08 -10.05
N TYR A 310 -16.67 0.03 -10.03
CA TYR A 310 -15.91 1.03 -9.30
C TYR A 310 -14.66 1.46 -10.08
#